data_AF-A0A952VD38-F1
#
_entry.id   AF-A0A952VD38-F1
#
_cell.length_a   1.000
_cell.length_b   1.000
_cell.length_c   1.000
_cell.angle_alpha   90.00
_cell.angle_beta   90.00
_cell.angle_gamma   90.00
#
_symmetry.space_group_name_H-M   'P 1'
#
loop_
_entity.id
_entity.type
_entity.pdbx_description
1 polymer ?
#
loop_
_entity_poly.entity_id
_entity_poly.type
_entity_poly.pdbx_seq_one_letter_code
_entity_poly.pdbx_strand_id
1 'polypeptide(L)' 'MMVIFRAEIMPGKTREERTFKVKEVFANGRVALYDFPDEHRQGSFEPINFKRNLAKK' A
#
# COMPACT_ATOMS: atom_id res chain seq x y z
N MET A 1 0.91 8.88 -0.44
CA MET A 1 1.70 8.23 0.63
C MET A 1 2.42 7.01 0.04
N MET A 2 3.62 6.65 0.49
CA MET A 2 4.31 5.42 0.05
C MET A 2 3.87 4.22 0.91
N VAL A 3 3.58 3.09 0.28
CA VAL A 3 3.16 1.83 0.95
C VAL A 3 3.97 0.65 0.42
N ILE A 4 4.02 -0.43 1.20
CA ILE A 4 4.73 -1.66 0.85
C ILE A 4 3.79 -2.86 0.92
N PHE A 5 3.88 -3.76 -0.04
CA PHE A 5 3.14 -5.03 0.00
C PHE A 5 3.77 -6.01 0.99
N ARG A 6 2.95 -6.91 1.54
CA ARG A 6 3.40 -8.02 2.38
C ARG A 6 4.38 -8.89 1.59
N ALA A 7 5.52 -9.21 2.20
CA ALA A 7 6.59 -10.01 1.59
C ALA A 7 6.10 -11.34 1.00
N GLU A 8 5.07 -11.95 1.60
CA GLU A 8 4.47 -13.20 1.13
C GLU A 8 3.79 -13.08 -0.24
N ILE A 9 3.30 -11.90 -0.60
CA ILE A 9 2.56 -11.68 -1.87
C ILE A 9 3.53 -11.45 -3.05
N MET A 10 4.78 -11.04 -2.78
CA MET A 10 5.77 -10.75 -3.82
C MET A 10 7.12 -11.41 -3.52
N PRO A 11 7.21 -12.75 -3.66
CA PRO A 11 8.47 -13.47 -3.50
C PRO A 11 9.49 -13.03 -4.56
N GLY A 12 10.76 -12.90 -4.16
CA GLY A 12 11.86 -12.54 -5.07
C GLY A 12 11.98 -11.06 -5.41
N LYS A 13 11.17 -10.19 -4.81
CA LYS A 13 11.27 -8.73 -4.98
C LYS A 13 11.91 -8.06 -3.76
N THR A 14 12.77 -7.09 -4.03
CA THR A 14 13.41 -6.28 -2.98
C THR A 14 12.39 -5.33 -2.33
N ARG A 15 12.77 -4.75 -1.18
CA ARG A 15 11.91 -3.79 -0.47
C ARG A 15 11.60 -2.54 -1.31
N GLU A 16 12.56 -2.11 -2.12
CA GLU A 16 12.40 -0.95 -3.01
C GLU A 16 11.42 -1.27 -4.15
N GLU A 17 11.56 -2.44 -4.77
CA GLU A 17 10.66 -2.90 -5.84
C GLU A 17 9.22 -3.14 -5.38
N ARG A 18 9.00 -3.40 -4.08
CA ARG A 18 7.64 -3.57 -3.50
C ARG A 18 7.07 -2.29 -2.87
N THR A 19 7.73 -1.15 -3.06
CA THR A 19 7.26 0.15 -2.56
C THR A 19 6.49 0.88 -3.65
N PHE A 20 5.24 1.27 -3.36
CA PHE A 20 4.35 1.89 -4.33
C PHE A 20 3.74 3.18 -3.80
N LYS A 21 3.38 4.08 -4.71
CA LYS A 21 2.72 5.34 -4.39
C LYS A 21 1.21 5.16 -4.42
N VAL A 22 0.56 5.39 -3.28
CA VAL A 22 -0.90 5.39 -3.18
C VAL A 22 -1.46 6.62 -3.88
N LYS A 23 -2.42 6.37 -4.78
CA LYS A 23 -3.27 7.39 -5.41
C LYS A 23 -4.45 7.71 -4.51
N GLU A 24 -5.22 6.70 -4.11
CA GLU A 24 -6.43 6.87 -3.31
C GLU A 24 -6.66 5.67 -2.38
N VAL A 25 -7.25 5.91 -1.21
CA VAL A 25 -7.71 4.87 -0.28
C VAL A 25 -9.22 4.99 -0.16
N PHE A 26 -9.92 3.92 -0.51
CA PHE A 26 -11.38 3.86 -0.46
C PHE A 26 -11.87 3.47 0.92
N ALA A 27 -13.06 3.97 1.30
CA ALA A 27 -13.69 3.66 2.59
C ALA A 27 -14.03 2.16 2.78
N ASN A 28 -14.09 1.40 1.69
CA ASN A 28 -14.30 -0.05 1.70
C ASN A 28 -13.02 -0.87 1.99
N GLY A 29 -11.90 -0.20 2.31
CA GLY A 29 -10.62 -0.87 2.59
C GLY A 29 -9.84 -1.29 1.34
N ARG A 30 -10.18 -0.76 0.16
CA ARG A 30 -9.37 -0.88 -1.07
C ARG A 30 -8.44 0.31 -1.25
N VAL A 31 -7.37 0.11 -2.02
CA VAL A 31 -6.33 1.09 -2.30
C VAL A 31 -6.02 1.08 -3.79
N ALA A 32 -6.06 2.26 -4.41
CA ALA A 32 -5.58 2.48 -5.76
C ALA A 32 -4.15 3.05 -5.72
N LEU A 33 -3.29 2.55 -6.61
CA LEU A 33 -1.90 3.01 -6.75
C LEU A 33 -1.77 3.92 -7.98
N TYR A 34 -0.73 4.75 -8.04
CA TYR A 34 -0.49 5.63 -9.20
C TYR A 34 -0.05 4.85 -10.44
N ASP A 35 0.88 3.91 -10.27
CA ASP A 35 1.53 3.18 -11.36
C ASP A 35 0.84 1.85 -11.69
N PHE A 36 -0.28 1.54 -11.01
CA PHE A 36 -1.03 0.30 -11.22
C PHE A 36 -2.50 0.59 -11.47
N PRO A 37 -3.10 0.01 -12.52
CA PRO A 37 -4.52 0.18 -12.84
C PRO A 37 -5.44 -0.59 -11.88
N ASP A 38 -4.91 -1.57 -11.16
CA ASP A 38 -5.67 -2.45 -10.28
C ASP A 38 -5.89 -1.87 -8.87
N GLU A 39 -6.99 -2.29 -8.25
CA GLU A 39 -7.28 -2.02 -6.84
C GLU A 39 -6.74 -3.15 -5.96
N HIS A 40 -6.14 -2.78 -4.82
CA HIS A 40 -5.59 -3.73 -3.87
C HIS A 40 -6.30 -3.64 -2.52
N ARG A 41 -6.39 -4.75 -1.79
CA ARG A 41 -6.93 -4.75 -0.43
C ARG A 41 -5.91 -4.16 0.54
N GLN A 42 -6.35 -3.33 1.48
CA GLN A 42 -5.48 -2.76 2.52
C GLN A 42 -4.74 -3.84 3.33
N GLY A 43 -5.33 -5.03 3.51
CA GLY A 43 -4.70 -6.17 4.20
C GLY A 43 -3.54 -6.82 3.43
N SER A 44 -3.35 -6.51 2.15
CA SER A 44 -2.22 -6.97 1.34
C SER A 44 -0.93 -6.17 1.59
N PHE A 45 -1.02 -5.09 2.36
CA PHE A 45 0.10 -4.21 2.66
C PHE A 45 0.63 -4.45 4.08
N GLU A 46 1.91 -4.12 4.32
CA GLU A 46 2.42 -4.13 5.68
C GLU A 46 1.73 -3.03 6.50
N PRO A 47 1.53 -3.21 7.83
CA PRO A 47 0.87 -2.23 8.69
C PRO A 47 1.61 -0.89 8.81
N ILE A 48 2.74 -0.73 8.11
CA ILE A 48 3.55 0.47 8.09
C ILE A 48 2.85 1.57 7.27
N ASN A 49 2.66 2.70 7.94
CA ASN A 49 2.34 4.04 7.45
C ASN A 49 0.90 4.47 7.12
N PHE A 50 -0.13 3.61 6.97
CA PHE A 50 -1.50 4.16 6.75
C PHE A 50 -1.95 5.08 7.90
N LYS A 51 -1.61 4.70 9.14
CA LYS A 51 -1.99 5.47 10.34
C LYS A 51 -1.08 6.67 10.63
N ARG A 52 0.10 6.79 10.00
CA ARG A 52 1.07 7.84 10.36
C ARG A 52 0.66 9.23 9.87
N ASN A 53 -0.22 9.30 8.87
CA ASN A 53 -0.86 10.55 8.42
C ASN A 53 -2.26 10.77 9.00
N LEU A 54 -2.93 9.74 9.52
CA LEU A 54 -4.22 9.87 10.22
C LEU A 54 -4.06 10.39 11.67
N ALA A 55 -2.91 10.16 12.30
CA ALA A 55 -2.60 10.62 13.65
C ALA A 55 -2.08 12.09 13.73
N LYS A 56 -2.13 12.85 12.63
CA LYS A 56 -1.82 14.29 12.60
C LYS A 56 -3.10 15.14 12.47
N LYS A 57 -4.14 14.81 13.25
CA LYS A 57 -5.29 15.69 13.44
C LYS A 57 -5.33 16.15 14.88
#